data_AF-G0EPC4-F1
#
_entry.id   AF-G0EPC4-F1
#
_cell.length_a   1.000
_cell.length_b   1.000
_cell.length_c   1.000
_cell.angle_alpha   90.00
_cell.angle_beta   90.00
_cell.angle_gamma   90.00
#
_symmetry.space_group_name_H-M   'P 1'
#
loop_
_entity.id
_entity.type
_entity.pdbx_description
1 polymer ?
#
loop_
_entity_poly.entity_id
_entity_poly.type
_entity_poly.pdbx_seq_one_letter_code
_entity_poly.pdbx_strand_id
1 'polypeptide(L)'
;MQTNGILLDDEWIYIIFEQYKKLNIEISISLDGSFEMNSLRINYNNQNTYNDVLNAYRLLSKNNINAGMLSVISKHSLNLYVEYIELIKKIDNLKFVKINPLFNMENNNLSKDSITPTEFAQFIINVANLYIKEEIYKKIAIEPILSMIQKINNKESKYCNYNKNKCYQFISLYPNGLVAPCDCFSSSEFEINIDKTISISENIVNAINENTIFNSLMNDCKNCNIFDFCNAGCISQRYYFRNNKDLYDDYCESKKMLYSFSSKFKV
;
A
#
# COMPACT_ATOMS: atom_id res chain seq x y z
N MET A 1 -5.26 -4.46 12.60
CA MET A 1 -4.67 -5.78 12.33
C MET A 1 -4.64 -6.02 10.83
N GLN A 2 -3.50 -6.50 10.32
CA GLN A 2 -3.40 -7.03 8.96
C GLN A 2 -3.21 -8.55 9.06
N THR A 3 -3.84 -9.32 8.17
CA THR A 3 -3.71 -10.78 8.13
C THR A 3 -3.91 -11.34 6.72
N ASN A 4 -3.44 -12.56 6.47
CA ASN A 4 -3.83 -13.32 5.28
C ASN A 4 -5.22 -13.98 5.41
N GLY A 5 -5.84 -13.94 6.59
CA GLY A 5 -7.22 -14.38 6.82
C GLY A 5 -7.46 -15.88 6.92
N ILE A 6 -6.53 -16.72 6.46
CA ILE A 6 -6.78 -18.18 6.30
C ILE A 6 -6.94 -18.95 7.63
N LEU A 7 -6.50 -18.36 8.75
CA LEU A 7 -6.63 -18.92 10.10
C LEU A 7 -7.65 -18.17 10.96
N LEU A 8 -8.46 -17.27 10.38
CA LEU A 8 -9.52 -16.60 11.14
C LEU A 8 -10.66 -17.59 11.39
N ASP A 9 -11.08 -17.67 12.65
CA ASP A 9 -12.17 -18.50 13.15
C ASP A 9 -12.98 -17.73 14.22
N ASP A 10 -13.98 -18.38 14.80
CA ASP A 10 -14.85 -17.78 15.81
C ASP A 10 -14.10 -17.38 17.10
N GLU A 11 -12.97 -18.03 17.43
CA GLU A 11 -12.15 -17.67 18.59
C GLU A 11 -11.46 -16.32 18.35
N TRP A 12 -10.89 -16.11 17.16
CA TRP A 12 -10.36 -14.80 16.77
C TRP A 12 -11.43 -13.71 16.77
N ILE A 13 -12.65 -14.02 16.33
CA ILE A 13 -13.76 -13.08 16.37
C ILE A 13 -14.07 -12.67 17.81
N TYR A 14 -14.23 -13.65 18.70
CA TYR A 14 -14.50 -13.44 20.11
C TYR A 14 -13.41 -12.57 20.77
N ILE A 15 -12.13 -12.93 20.61
CA ILE A 15 -11.03 -12.21 21.25
C ILE A 15 -10.99 -10.76 20.76
N ILE A 16 -10.94 -10.53 19.45
CA ILE A 16 -10.64 -9.20 18.90
C ILE A 16 -11.86 -8.28 18.98
N PHE A 17 -13.03 -8.76 18.59
CA PHE A 17 -14.20 -7.92 18.35
C PHE A 17 -15.23 -7.93 19.49
N GLU A 18 -15.14 -8.90 20.40
CA GLU A 18 -16.00 -8.95 21.59
C GLU A 18 -15.21 -8.62 22.86
N GLN A 19 -14.21 -9.43 23.21
CA GLN A 19 -13.43 -9.27 24.44
C GLN A 19 -12.61 -7.96 24.44
N TYR A 20 -11.96 -7.64 23.33
CA TYR A 20 -11.13 -6.43 23.18
C TYR A 20 -11.78 -5.33 22.35
N LYS A 21 -13.12 -5.32 22.23
CA LYS A 21 -13.89 -4.35 21.45
C LYS A 21 -13.50 -2.88 21.70
N LYS A 22 -13.21 -2.52 22.96
CA LYS A 22 -12.82 -1.16 23.36
C LYS A 22 -11.55 -0.63 22.68
N LEU A 23 -10.71 -1.51 22.13
CA LEU A 23 -9.50 -1.14 21.41
C LEU A 23 -9.80 -0.64 19.99
N ASN A 24 -11.04 -0.82 19.49
CA ASN A 24 -11.47 -0.42 18.14
C ASN A 24 -10.52 -0.94 17.05
N ILE A 25 -10.13 -2.21 17.16
CA ILE A 25 -9.21 -2.83 16.20
C ILE A 25 -9.93 -3.00 14.87
N GLU A 26 -9.42 -2.32 13.84
CA GLU A 26 -9.82 -2.56 12.45
C GLU A 26 -9.03 -3.74 11.87
N ILE A 27 -9.64 -4.47 10.93
CA ILE A 27 -9.00 -5.60 10.25
C ILE A 27 -8.92 -5.36 8.75
N SER A 28 -7.80 -5.72 8.15
CA SER A 28 -7.65 -5.81 6.70
C SER A 28 -7.07 -7.16 6.30
N ILE A 29 -7.67 -7.79 5.29
CA ILE A 29 -7.26 -9.09 4.78
C ILE A 29 -6.53 -8.92 3.45
N SER A 30 -5.40 -9.61 3.31
CA SER A 30 -4.68 -9.67 2.06
C SER A 30 -5.40 -10.51 1.01
N LEU A 31 -5.79 -9.87 -0.10
CA LEU A 31 -6.43 -10.48 -1.26
C LEU A 31 -6.04 -9.67 -2.50
N ASP A 32 -5.34 -10.28 -3.45
CA ASP A 32 -4.76 -9.52 -4.56
C ASP A 32 -5.77 -9.20 -5.67
N GLY A 33 -6.87 -9.93 -5.72
CA GLY A 33 -7.92 -9.75 -6.71
C GLY A 33 -8.65 -11.06 -6.95
N SER A 34 -9.08 -11.29 -8.20
CA SER A 34 -9.69 -12.56 -8.61
C SER A 34 -8.77 -13.76 -8.33
N PHE A 35 -9.30 -14.98 -8.50
CA PHE A 35 -8.50 -16.20 -8.33
C PHE A 35 -7.16 -16.13 -9.08
N GLU A 36 -7.18 -15.66 -10.33
CA GLU A 36 -5.98 -15.51 -11.17
C GLU A 36 -5.00 -14.47 -10.63
N MET A 37 -5.52 -13.31 -10.19
CA MET A 37 -4.70 -12.25 -9.59
C MET A 37 -4.05 -12.71 -8.27
N ASN A 38 -4.71 -13.61 -7.54
CA ASN A 38 -4.27 -14.17 -6.28
C ASN A 38 -3.33 -15.39 -6.44
N SER A 39 -2.88 -15.69 -7.66
CA SER A 39 -2.05 -16.87 -7.98
C SER A 39 -0.71 -16.93 -7.23
N LEU A 40 -0.17 -15.79 -6.79
CA LEU A 40 1.07 -15.73 -6.01
C LEU A 40 0.85 -15.99 -4.51
N ARG A 41 -0.41 -16.03 -4.04
CA ARG A 41 -0.75 -16.34 -2.64
C ARG A 41 -1.08 -17.81 -2.50
N ILE A 42 -0.04 -18.61 -2.32
CA ILE A 42 -0.13 -20.06 -2.17
C ILE A 42 0.09 -20.49 -0.72
N ASN A 43 -0.58 -21.57 -0.33
CA ASN A 43 -0.32 -22.25 0.94
C ASN A 43 0.90 -23.18 0.83
N TYR A 44 1.25 -23.86 1.92
CA TYR A 44 2.38 -24.81 1.96
C TYR A 44 2.24 -25.99 0.98
N ASN A 45 1.03 -26.26 0.46
CA ASN A 45 0.75 -27.28 -0.55
C ASN A 45 0.72 -26.70 -1.98
N ASN A 46 1.21 -25.47 -2.18
CA ASN A 46 1.19 -24.75 -3.46
C ASN A 46 -0.22 -24.50 -4.02
N GLN A 47 -1.25 -24.46 -3.16
CA GLN A 47 -2.62 -24.18 -3.57
C GLN A 47 -2.97 -22.71 -3.32
N ASN A 48 -3.69 -22.11 -4.26
CA ASN A 48 -4.16 -20.73 -4.16
C ASN A 48 -5.14 -20.55 -2.98
N THR A 49 -4.91 -19.55 -2.14
CA THR A 49 -5.69 -19.29 -0.92
C THR A 49 -6.97 -18.47 -1.14
N TYR A 50 -7.31 -18.13 -2.38
CA TYR A 50 -8.42 -17.24 -2.72
C TYR A 50 -9.74 -17.61 -2.02
N ASN A 51 -10.11 -18.90 -2.04
CA ASN A 51 -11.36 -19.35 -1.41
C ASN A 51 -11.31 -19.27 0.12
N ASP A 52 -10.17 -19.56 0.74
CA ASP A 52 -9.97 -19.46 2.18
C ASP A 52 -10.12 -18.01 2.64
N VAL A 53 -9.55 -17.08 1.88
CA VAL A 53 -9.66 -15.64 2.12
C VAL A 53 -11.11 -15.16 1.97
N LEU A 54 -11.86 -15.64 0.97
CA LEU A 54 -13.28 -15.32 0.85
C LEU A 54 -14.10 -15.87 2.02
N ASN A 55 -13.76 -17.04 2.56
CA ASN A 55 -14.39 -17.58 3.76
C ASN A 55 -14.13 -16.69 4.98
N ALA A 56 -12.95 -16.10 5.10
CA ALA A 56 -12.64 -15.14 6.15
C ALA A 56 -13.52 -13.88 6.07
N TYR A 57 -13.73 -13.33 4.86
CA TYR A 57 -14.69 -12.22 4.69
C TYR A 57 -16.12 -12.61 5.06
N ARG A 58 -16.56 -13.83 4.68
CA ARG A 58 -17.89 -14.36 5.06
C ARG A 58 -18.04 -14.50 6.58
N LEU A 59 -17.01 -14.99 7.27
CA LEU A 59 -16.98 -15.11 8.73
C LEU A 59 -17.14 -13.74 9.40
N LEU A 60 -16.38 -12.74 8.94
CA LEU A 60 -16.50 -11.36 9.43
C LEU A 60 -17.89 -10.79 9.13
N SER A 61 -18.42 -11.02 7.92
CA SER A 61 -19.73 -10.54 7.52
C SER A 61 -20.86 -11.14 8.36
N LYS A 62 -20.80 -12.44 8.67
CA LYS A 62 -21.76 -13.12 9.55
C LYS A 62 -21.82 -12.50 10.95
N ASN A 63 -20.70 -11.96 11.41
CA ASN A 63 -20.55 -11.29 12.70
C ASN A 63 -20.71 -9.76 12.61
N ASN A 64 -21.19 -9.23 11.49
CA ASN A 64 -21.38 -7.79 11.22
C ASN A 64 -20.09 -6.95 11.35
N ILE A 65 -18.94 -7.55 11.03
CA ILE A 65 -17.63 -6.89 11.09
C ILE A 65 -17.24 -6.42 9.69
N ASN A 66 -16.97 -5.12 9.59
CA ASN A 66 -16.41 -4.51 8.38
C ASN A 66 -14.91 -4.81 8.27
N ALA A 67 -14.44 -4.96 7.04
CA ALA A 67 -13.04 -5.25 6.76
C ALA A 67 -12.48 -4.34 5.65
N GLY A 68 -11.16 -4.18 5.66
CA GLY A 68 -10.39 -3.67 4.54
C GLY A 68 -9.77 -4.80 3.71
N MET A 69 -9.35 -4.46 2.48
CA MET A 69 -8.59 -5.34 1.61
C MET A 69 -7.23 -4.73 1.31
N LEU A 70 -6.16 -5.52 1.43
CA LEU A 70 -4.84 -5.16 0.92
C LEU A 70 -4.53 -6.02 -0.31
N SER A 71 -4.38 -5.38 -1.46
CA SER A 71 -4.17 -6.04 -2.75
C SER A 71 -2.82 -5.64 -3.33
N VAL A 72 -2.05 -6.63 -3.77
CA VAL A 72 -0.79 -6.45 -4.48
C VAL A 72 -0.98 -6.73 -5.97
N ILE A 73 -0.66 -5.76 -6.81
CA ILE A 73 -0.78 -5.87 -8.26
C ILE A 73 0.54 -6.39 -8.82
N SER A 74 0.47 -7.56 -9.43
CA SER A 74 1.59 -8.22 -10.10
C SER A 74 1.37 -8.23 -11.61
N LYS A 75 2.30 -8.83 -12.35
CA LYS A 75 2.20 -8.99 -13.80
C LYS A 75 0.93 -9.76 -14.23
N HIS A 76 0.49 -10.71 -13.41
CA HIS A 76 -0.75 -11.49 -13.63
C HIS A 76 -2.02 -10.66 -13.44
N SER A 77 -1.91 -9.48 -12.84
CA SER A 77 -3.04 -8.62 -12.49
C SER A 77 -3.37 -7.57 -13.55
N LEU A 78 -2.42 -7.20 -14.42
CA LEU A 78 -2.47 -5.95 -15.21
C LEU A 78 -3.70 -5.81 -16.11
N ASN A 79 -4.17 -6.93 -16.67
CA ASN A 79 -5.31 -6.95 -17.59
C ASN A 79 -6.65 -7.27 -16.90
N LEU A 80 -6.64 -7.51 -15.60
CA LEU A 80 -7.80 -8.02 -14.84
C LEU A 80 -8.49 -6.94 -13.99
N TYR A 81 -8.42 -5.68 -14.41
CA TYR A 81 -8.98 -4.56 -13.65
C TYR A 81 -10.52 -4.57 -13.61
N VAL A 82 -11.18 -5.23 -14.57
CA VAL A 82 -12.64 -5.43 -14.57
C VAL A 82 -13.02 -6.44 -13.49
N GLU A 83 -12.38 -7.61 -13.52
CA GLU A 83 -12.57 -8.70 -12.55
C GLU A 83 -12.24 -8.24 -11.13
N TYR A 84 -11.24 -7.37 -11.00
CA TYR A 84 -10.89 -6.73 -9.73
C TYR A 84 -12.04 -5.90 -9.15
N ILE A 85 -12.66 -5.05 -9.98
CA ILE A 85 -13.82 -4.24 -9.57
C ILE A 85 -15.03 -5.13 -9.26
N GLU A 86 -15.27 -6.16 -10.06
CA GLU A 86 -16.35 -7.12 -9.80
C GLU A 86 -16.17 -7.85 -8.47
N LEU A 87 -14.94 -8.22 -8.12
CA LEU A 87 -14.63 -8.82 -6.82
C LEU A 87 -14.90 -7.84 -5.67
N ILE A 88 -14.41 -6.60 -5.77
CA ILE A 88 -14.62 -5.57 -4.74
C ILE A 88 -16.11 -5.40 -4.45
N LYS A 89 -16.95 -5.41 -5.48
CA LYS A 89 -18.41 -5.32 -5.35
C LYS A 89 -19.06 -6.54 -4.72
N LYS A 90 -18.46 -7.73 -4.83
CA LYS A 90 -18.99 -9.00 -4.31
C LYS A 90 -18.74 -9.19 -2.81
N ILE A 91 -17.85 -8.40 -2.19
CA ILE A 91 -17.54 -8.50 -0.76
C ILE A 91 -18.35 -7.45 0.00
N ASP A 92 -19.46 -7.87 0.60
CA ASP A 92 -20.47 -6.97 1.18
C ASP A 92 -19.97 -6.11 2.35
N ASN A 93 -19.10 -6.67 3.18
CA ASN A 93 -18.54 -6.03 4.37
C ASN A 93 -17.22 -5.28 4.10
N LEU A 94 -16.84 -5.13 2.83
CA LEU A 94 -15.66 -4.36 2.44
C LEU A 94 -15.94 -2.87 2.56
N LYS A 95 -15.07 -2.13 3.25
CA LYS A 95 -15.17 -0.66 3.43
C LYS A 95 -13.98 0.11 2.90
N PHE A 96 -12.84 -0.56 2.75
CA PHE A 96 -11.61 0.07 2.33
C PHE A 96 -10.76 -0.90 1.50
N VAL A 97 -10.10 -0.39 0.46
CA VAL A 97 -9.15 -1.16 -0.34
C VAL A 97 -7.87 -0.35 -0.45
N LYS A 98 -6.72 -0.98 -0.21
CA LYS A 98 -5.42 -0.41 -0.54
C LYS A 98 -4.74 -1.29 -1.57
N ILE A 99 -4.43 -0.66 -2.70
CA ILE A 99 -3.76 -1.27 -3.84
C ILE A 99 -2.28 -0.90 -3.77
N ASN A 100 -1.41 -1.89 -3.73
CA ASN A 100 0.04 -1.72 -3.76
C ASN A 100 0.62 -2.39 -5.01
N PRO A 101 1.70 -1.87 -5.58
CA PRO A 101 2.42 -2.54 -6.66
C PRO A 101 3.36 -3.63 -6.12
N LEU A 102 3.60 -4.67 -6.93
CA LEU A 102 4.75 -5.57 -6.75
C LEU A 102 5.96 -5.00 -7.49
N PHE A 103 6.91 -4.41 -6.73
CA PHE A 103 8.13 -3.79 -7.24
C PHE A 103 9.39 -4.50 -6.71
N ASN A 104 9.38 -5.83 -6.64
CA ASN A 104 10.55 -6.56 -6.16
C ASN A 104 11.71 -6.41 -7.14
N MET A 105 12.91 -6.18 -6.59
CA MET A 105 14.13 -5.95 -7.35
C MET A 105 15.14 -7.07 -7.11
N GLU A 106 15.72 -7.58 -8.19
CA GLU A 106 16.81 -8.57 -8.21
C GLU A 106 17.90 -8.05 -9.14
N ASN A 107 19.15 -7.91 -8.63
CA ASN A 107 20.28 -7.41 -9.43
C ASN A 107 19.97 -6.10 -10.18
N ASN A 108 19.38 -5.12 -9.49
CA ASN A 108 18.94 -3.83 -10.04
C ASN A 108 17.88 -3.92 -11.17
N ASN A 109 17.17 -5.04 -11.32
CA ASN A 109 16.08 -5.21 -12.27
C ASN A 109 14.81 -5.70 -11.57
N LEU A 110 13.65 -5.47 -12.17
CA LEU A 110 12.39 -6.02 -11.65
C LEU A 110 12.43 -7.56 -11.69
N SER A 111 11.94 -8.19 -10.63
CA SER A 111 11.76 -9.65 -10.60
C SER A 111 10.66 -10.08 -11.58
N LYS A 112 10.58 -11.39 -11.88
CA LYS A 112 9.71 -11.96 -12.91
C LYS A 112 8.24 -11.51 -12.82
N ASP A 113 7.67 -11.49 -11.63
CA ASP A 113 6.25 -11.18 -11.41
C ASP A 113 5.99 -9.71 -11.08
N SER A 114 7.05 -8.92 -10.93
CA SER A 114 6.98 -7.48 -10.67
C SER A 114 6.54 -6.71 -11.91
N ILE A 115 6.02 -5.51 -11.67
CA ILE A 115 5.51 -4.60 -12.70
C ILE A 115 6.30 -3.30 -12.72
N THR A 116 6.30 -2.62 -13.85
CA THR A 116 6.84 -1.27 -13.96
C THR A 116 5.95 -0.25 -13.24
N PRO A 117 6.53 0.86 -12.76
CA PRO A 117 5.75 1.96 -12.22
C PRO A 117 4.64 2.48 -13.14
N THR A 118 4.89 2.62 -14.44
CA THR A 118 3.86 3.09 -15.40
C THR A 118 2.78 2.04 -15.66
N GLU A 119 3.09 0.75 -15.68
CA GLU A 119 2.07 -0.32 -15.69
C GLU A 119 1.16 -0.24 -14.46
N PHE A 120 1.73 -0.02 -13.27
CA PHE A 120 0.93 0.19 -12.06
C PHE A 120 0.04 1.43 -12.15
N ALA A 121 0.58 2.56 -12.61
CA ALA A 121 -0.22 3.79 -12.80
C ALA A 121 -1.38 3.56 -13.77
N GLN A 122 -1.15 2.86 -14.88
CA GLN A 122 -2.19 2.53 -15.84
C GLN A 122 -3.27 1.63 -15.23
N PHE A 123 -2.90 0.62 -14.43
CA PHE A 123 -3.85 -0.22 -13.71
C PHE A 123 -4.72 0.63 -12.76
N ILE A 124 -4.12 1.52 -11.97
CA ILE A 124 -4.86 2.43 -11.08
C ILE A 124 -5.83 3.32 -11.87
N ILE A 125 -5.43 3.87 -13.01
CA ILE A 125 -6.29 4.69 -13.87
C ILE A 125 -7.49 3.88 -14.39
N ASN A 126 -7.25 2.65 -14.85
CA ASN A 126 -8.31 1.77 -15.34
C ASN A 126 -9.33 1.42 -14.23
N VAL A 127 -8.82 1.05 -13.04
CA VAL A 127 -9.66 0.82 -11.84
C VAL A 127 -10.43 2.08 -11.48
N ALA A 128 -9.79 3.26 -11.46
CA ALA A 128 -10.43 4.52 -11.12
C ALA A 128 -11.56 4.90 -12.07
N ASN A 129 -11.39 4.69 -13.38
CA ASN A 129 -12.44 4.93 -14.37
C ASN A 129 -13.69 4.10 -14.09
N LEU A 130 -13.54 2.79 -13.82
CA LEU A 130 -14.67 1.91 -13.48
C LEU A 130 -15.27 2.26 -12.12
N TYR A 131 -14.42 2.48 -11.12
CA TYR A 131 -14.81 2.87 -9.76
C TYR A 131 -15.69 4.13 -9.72
N ILE A 132 -15.37 5.11 -10.57
CA ILE A 132 -16.15 6.35 -10.71
C ILE A 132 -17.42 6.09 -11.53
N LYS A 133 -17.31 5.43 -12.68
CA LYS A 133 -18.44 5.13 -13.58
C LYS A 133 -19.55 4.36 -12.88
N GLU A 134 -19.19 3.41 -12.02
CA GLU A 134 -20.13 2.57 -11.28
C GLU A 134 -20.48 3.11 -9.88
N GLU A 135 -20.01 4.31 -9.55
CA GLU A 135 -20.28 5.00 -8.28
C GLU A 135 -19.90 4.22 -7.02
N ILE A 136 -18.92 3.33 -7.12
CA ILE A 136 -18.47 2.45 -6.01
C ILE A 136 -17.91 3.28 -4.85
N TYR A 137 -17.40 4.48 -5.13
CA TYR A 137 -16.90 5.44 -4.13
C TYR A 137 -17.91 5.85 -3.08
N LYS A 138 -19.21 5.63 -3.31
CA LYS A 138 -20.26 5.88 -2.32
C LYS A 138 -20.22 4.88 -1.16
N LYS A 139 -19.57 3.73 -1.33
CA LYS A 139 -19.57 2.63 -0.35
C LYS A 139 -18.17 2.25 0.15
N ILE A 140 -17.17 2.30 -0.73
CA ILE A 140 -15.83 1.77 -0.49
C ILE A 140 -14.83 2.84 -0.87
N ALA A 141 -13.87 3.15 0.01
CA ALA A 141 -12.74 4.00 -0.34
C ALA A 141 -11.57 3.16 -0.87
N ILE A 142 -10.93 3.60 -1.96
CA ILE A 142 -9.78 2.91 -2.58
C ILE A 142 -8.54 3.82 -2.53
N GLU A 143 -7.46 3.37 -1.90
CA GLU A 143 -6.12 3.95 -1.95
C GLU A 143 -5.31 3.26 -3.07
N PRO A 144 -4.60 3.97 -3.98
CA PRO A 144 -4.23 5.39 -3.95
C PRO A 144 -5.23 6.40 -4.53
N ILE A 145 -6.38 5.97 -5.06
CA ILE A 145 -7.35 6.86 -5.70
C ILE A 145 -7.81 7.96 -4.72
N LEU A 146 -8.06 7.61 -3.47
CA LEU A 146 -8.43 8.54 -2.40
C LEU A 146 -7.37 9.63 -2.21
N SER A 147 -6.10 9.25 -2.02
CA SER A 147 -5.00 10.20 -1.86
C SER A 147 -4.82 11.09 -3.08
N MET A 148 -4.95 10.55 -4.27
CA MET A 148 -4.85 11.30 -5.52
C MET A 148 -5.90 12.42 -5.58
N ILE A 149 -7.16 12.10 -5.31
CA ILE A 149 -8.28 13.06 -5.29
C ILE A 149 -8.16 14.07 -4.14
N GLN A 150 -7.67 13.64 -2.98
CA GLN A 150 -7.39 14.55 -1.87
C GLN A 150 -6.31 15.58 -2.25
N LYS A 151 -5.18 15.11 -2.78
CA LYS A 151 -4.03 15.96 -3.10
C LYS A 151 -4.32 16.96 -4.20
N ILE A 152 -5.06 16.59 -5.24
CA ILE A 152 -5.41 17.53 -6.31
C ILE A 152 -6.34 18.65 -5.83
N ASN A 153 -7.12 18.39 -4.77
CA ASN A 153 -8.01 19.33 -4.11
C ASN A 153 -7.39 19.96 -2.84
N ASN A 154 -6.06 20.00 -2.76
CA ASN A 154 -5.30 20.61 -1.65
C ASN A 154 -5.68 20.08 -0.26
N LYS A 155 -6.13 18.82 -0.16
CA LYS A 155 -6.34 18.10 1.10
C LYS A 155 -5.12 17.26 1.43
N GLU A 156 -4.84 17.12 2.72
CA GLU A 156 -3.77 16.23 3.18
C GLU A 156 -4.19 14.76 3.04
N SER A 157 -3.28 13.92 2.53
CA SER A 157 -3.43 12.47 2.54
C SER A 157 -2.81 11.89 3.81
N LYS A 158 -3.39 10.81 4.35
CA LYS A 158 -2.82 10.07 5.49
C LYS A 158 -1.78 9.01 5.07
N TYR A 159 -1.56 8.81 3.78
CA TYR A 159 -0.70 7.75 3.26
C TYR A 159 0.66 8.30 2.82
N CYS A 160 1.74 7.62 3.24
CA CYS A 160 3.13 8.08 3.07
C CYS A 160 3.49 8.48 1.63
N ASN A 161 2.97 7.75 0.63
CA ASN A 161 3.23 8.01 -0.79
C ASN A 161 2.85 9.44 -1.21
N TYR A 162 1.83 10.03 -0.58
CA TYR A 162 1.28 11.35 -0.92
C TYR A 162 1.36 12.35 0.23
N ASN A 163 2.04 12.00 1.32
CA ASN A 163 2.23 12.86 2.49
C ASN A 163 3.65 13.44 2.54
N LYS A 164 3.77 14.68 3.03
CA LYS A 164 5.04 15.41 3.23
C LYS A 164 5.90 14.84 4.36
N ASN A 165 5.30 14.21 5.37
CA ASN A 165 5.97 13.62 6.52
C ASN A 165 6.61 12.26 6.22
N LYS A 166 6.49 11.72 5.00
CA LYS A 166 7.22 10.53 4.51
C LYS A 166 7.47 9.42 5.54
N CYS A 167 8.72 8.99 5.67
CA CYS A 167 9.13 7.90 6.54
C CYS A 167 9.16 8.29 8.02
N TYR A 168 8.77 9.52 8.37
CA TYR A 168 8.63 9.98 9.76
C TYR A 168 7.28 9.58 10.39
N GLN A 169 6.34 9.03 9.60
CA GLN A 169 4.98 8.71 10.07
C GLN A 169 4.84 7.31 10.66
N PHE A 170 5.73 6.40 10.29
CA PHE A 170 5.63 4.98 10.61
C PHE A 170 6.96 4.52 11.19
N ILE A 171 6.91 3.42 11.93
CA ILE A 171 8.09 2.67 12.35
C ILE A 171 7.76 1.19 12.25
N SER A 172 8.79 0.40 11.98
CA SER A 172 8.72 -1.04 12.08
C SER A 172 9.54 -1.51 13.27
N LEU A 173 8.88 -2.22 14.18
CA LEU A 173 9.51 -2.92 15.29
C LEU A 173 9.47 -4.42 14.98
N TYR A 174 10.64 -5.04 14.89
CA TYR A 174 10.78 -6.47 14.60
C TYR A 174 10.80 -7.30 15.90
N PRO A 175 10.49 -8.62 15.84
CA PRO A 175 10.45 -9.48 17.03
C PRO A 175 11.74 -9.55 17.84
N ASN A 176 12.89 -9.31 17.21
CA ASN A 176 14.20 -9.26 17.86
C ASN A 176 14.51 -7.89 18.50
N GLY A 177 13.58 -6.93 18.44
CA GLY A 177 13.74 -5.58 19.00
C GLY A 177 14.34 -4.57 18.03
N LEU A 178 14.71 -4.95 16.80
CA LEU A 178 15.23 -4.03 15.79
C LEU A 178 14.15 -3.01 15.40
N VAL A 179 14.56 -1.76 15.25
CA VAL A 179 13.69 -0.66 14.79
C VAL A 179 14.14 -0.17 13.42
N ALA A 180 13.21 0.03 12.49
CA ALA A 180 13.47 0.59 11.16
C ALA A 180 12.43 1.66 10.78
N PRO A 181 12.72 2.57 9.82
CA PRO A 181 11.80 3.64 9.43
C PRO A 181 10.46 3.12 8.85
N CYS A 182 10.47 1.99 8.13
CA CYS A 182 9.25 1.30 7.70
C CYS A 182 9.59 -0.12 7.22
N ASP A 183 8.55 -0.92 6.99
CA ASP A 183 8.62 -2.31 6.50
C ASP A 183 9.05 -2.42 5.03
N CYS A 184 9.09 -1.31 4.30
CA CYS A 184 9.55 -1.25 2.92
C CYS A 184 11.08 -1.09 2.81
N PHE A 185 11.79 -0.84 3.90
CA PHE A 185 13.26 -0.81 3.89
C PHE A 185 13.82 -2.10 4.47
N SER A 186 15.01 -2.50 3.99
CA SER A 186 15.78 -3.56 4.64
C SER A 186 16.08 -3.16 6.07
N SER A 187 15.61 -3.98 7.02
CA SER A 187 15.84 -3.76 8.45
C SER A 187 17.32 -3.75 8.80
N SER A 188 18.16 -4.50 8.08
CA SER A 188 19.60 -4.54 8.33
C SER A 188 20.35 -3.33 7.77
N GLU A 189 19.86 -2.71 6.69
CA GLU A 189 20.51 -1.54 6.09
C GLU A 189 20.06 -0.22 6.73
N PHE A 190 18.84 -0.18 7.27
CA PHE A 190 18.20 1.04 7.80
C PHE A 190 17.81 0.89 9.27
N GLU A 191 18.59 0.13 10.05
CA GLU A 191 18.38 0.03 11.49
C GLU A 191 18.52 1.39 12.18
N ILE A 192 17.56 1.72 13.03
CA ILE A 192 17.57 2.90 13.90
C ILE A 192 18.10 2.45 15.26
N ASN A 193 19.30 2.91 15.60
CA ASN A 193 19.86 2.72 16.93
C ASN A 193 19.07 3.53 17.95
N ILE A 194 18.55 2.86 18.99
CA ILE A 194 17.78 3.52 20.05
C ILE A 194 18.69 3.86 21.23
N ASP A 195 19.02 5.14 21.35
CA ASP A 195 19.60 5.72 22.55
C ASP A 195 18.50 5.87 23.63
N LYS A 196 18.71 5.23 24.77
CA LYS A 196 17.77 5.24 25.90
C LYS A 196 17.76 6.56 26.69
N THR A 197 18.70 7.46 26.43
CA THR A 197 18.77 8.78 27.08
C THR A 197 17.77 9.78 26.50
N ILE A 198 17.29 9.53 25.28
CA ILE A 198 16.29 10.36 24.59
C ILE A 198 15.02 9.55 24.28
N SER A 199 13.95 10.25 23.90
CA SER A 199 12.68 9.57 23.57
C SER A 199 12.79 8.73 22.29
N ILE A 200 11.94 7.71 22.15
CA ILE A 200 11.91 6.90 20.91
C ILE A 200 11.60 7.77 19.69
N SER A 201 10.69 8.73 19.83
CA SER A 201 10.32 9.68 18.79
C SER A 201 11.52 10.52 18.34
N GLU A 202 12.35 10.96 19.29
CA GLU A 202 13.54 11.75 19.01
C GLU A 202 14.63 10.92 18.31
N ASN A 203 14.85 9.67 18.75
CA ASN A 203 15.72 8.73 18.04
C ASN A 203 15.33 8.59 16.57
N ILE A 204 14.03 8.38 16.32
CA ILE A 204 13.49 8.19 14.97
C ILE A 204 13.70 9.45 14.12
N VAL A 205 13.36 10.62 14.66
CA VAL A 205 13.50 11.90 13.94
C VAL A 205 14.95 12.18 13.59
N ASN A 206 15.88 11.98 14.54
CA ASN A 206 17.31 12.19 14.31
C ASN A 206 17.84 11.23 13.25
N ALA A 207 17.55 9.94 13.38
CA ALA A 207 18.02 8.91 12.43
C ALA A 207 17.54 9.17 11.00
N ILE A 208 16.31 9.68 10.81
CA ILE A 208 15.79 9.98 9.49
C ILE A 208 16.35 11.32 8.96
N ASN A 209 16.47 12.35 9.79
CA ASN A 209 17.00 13.67 9.38
C ASN A 209 18.48 13.62 8.99
N GLU A 210 19.27 12.82 9.70
CA GLU A 210 20.70 12.63 9.44
C GLU A 210 20.95 11.68 8.26
N ASN A 211 19.90 11.01 7.75
CA ASN A 211 20.02 10.09 6.63
C ASN A 211 20.24 10.85 5.32
N THR A 212 21.49 10.89 4.88
CA THR A 212 21.93 11.58 3.65
C THR A 212 21.25 11.03 2.39
N ILE A 213 20.92 9.73 2.36
CA ILE A 213 20.22 9.09 1.23
C ILE A 213 18.80 9.66 1.12
N PHE A 214 18.09 9.77 2.24
CA PHE A 214 16.71 10.29 2.25
C PHE A 214 16.68 11.75 1.81
N ASN A 215 17.60 12.56 2.34
CA ASN A 215 17.76 13.96 1.97
C ASN A 215 18.07 14.13 0.48
N SER A 216 18.97 13.30 -0.07
CA SER A 216 19.33 13.31 -1.49
C SER A 216 18.12 13.00 -2.37
N LEU A 217 17.40 11.91 -2.09
CA LEU A 217 16.22 11.49 -2.88
C LEU A 217 15.08 12.52 -2.84
N MET A 218 14.93 13.24 -1.73
CA MET A 218 13.99 14.36 -1.62
C MET A 218 14.43 15.58 -2.43
N ASN A 219 15.74 15.89 -2.43
CA ASN A 219 16.29 17.04 -3.14
C ASN A 219 16.11 16.92 -4.67
N ASP A 220 16.19 15.70 -5.22
CA ASP A 220 15.95 15.43 -6.65
C ASP A 220 14.56 15.92 -7.14
N CYS A 221 13.59 16.06 -6.23
CA CYS A 221 12.22 16.43 -6.57
C CYS A 221 11.89 17.91 -6.34
N LYS A 222 12.78 18.70 -5.73
CA LYS A 222 12.48 20.08 -5.28
C LYS A 222 11.99 20.99 -6.42
N ASN A 223 12.51 20.78 -7.63
CA ASN A 223 12.16 21.57 -8.81
C ASN A 223 11.08 20.91 -9.69
N CYS A 224 10.48 19.81 -9.24
CA CYS A 224 9.45 19.10 -9.99
C CYS A 224 8.12 19.85 -9.92
N ASN A 225 7.48 20.08 -11.07
CA ASN A 225 6.21 20.81 -11.17
C ASN A 225 5.02 20.13 -10.47
N ILE A 226 5.12 18.83 -10.17
CA ILE A 226 4.10 18.09 -9.42
C ILE A 226 4.54 17.74 -7.99
N PHE A 227 5.57 18.42 -7.47
CA PHE A 227 6.11 18.12 -6.14
C PHE A 227 5.04 18.17 -5.05
N ASP A 228 4.18 19.18 -5.03
CA ASP A 228 3.14 19.29 -4.00
C ASP A 228 2.11 18.16 -4.05
N PHE A 229 1.90 17.55 -5.23
CA PHE A 229 1.02 16.40 -5.40
C PHE A 229 1.69 15.11 -4.92
N CYS A 230 2.85 14.76 -5.49
CA CYS A 230 3.53 13.48 -5.25
C CYS A 230 4.37 13.47 -3.97
N ASN A 231 4.89 14.63 -3.57
CA ASN A 231 5.82 14.83 -2.47
C ASN A 231 7.09 13.96 -2.59
N ALA A 232 7.57 13.60 -3.79
CA ALA A 232 8.63 12.59 -4.01
C ALA A 232 8.22 11.11 -3.81
N GLY A 233 6.93 10.78 -3.68
CA GLY A 233 6.47 9.39 -3.67
C GLY A 233 6.97 8.58 -2.46
N CYS A 234 7.20 7.29 -2.63
CA CYS A 234 7.79 6.43 -1.60
C CYS A 234 9.33 6.48 -1.69
N ILE A 235 9.98 6.86 -0.60
CA ILE A 235 11.45 6.96 -0.54
C ILE A 235 12.11 5.59 -0.69
N SER A 236 11.55 4.54 -0.09
CA SER A 236 12.08 3.17 -0.25
C SER A 236 12.08 2.73 -1.71
N GLN A 237 10.99 2.97 -2.45
CA GLN A 237 10.93 2.60 -3.87
C GLN A 237 11.95 3.37 -4.70
N ARG A 238 12.09 4.69 -4.47
CA ARG A 238 13.14 5.48 -5.13
C ARG A 238 14.54 4.98 -4.78
N TYR A 239 14.78 4.62 -3.52
CA TYR A 239 16.04 4.04 -3.10
C TYR A 239 16.34 2.78 -3.89
N TYR A 240 15.44 1.79 -3.95
CA TYR A 240 15.71 0.54 -4.66
C TYR A 240 15.84 0.72 -6.19
N PHE A 241 15.17 1.70 -6.78
CA PHE A 241 15.31 2.01 -8.20
C PHE A 241 16.53 2.86 -8.55
N ARG A 242 17.22 3.48 -7.58
CA ARG A 242 18.29 4.47 -7.84
C ARG A 242 19.44 3.98 -8.74
N ASN A 243 19.69 2.67 -8.76
CA ASN A 243 20.75 2.05 -9.55
C ASN A 243 20.27 1.58 -10.94
N ASN A 244 18.99 1.78 -11.27
CA ASN A 244 18.41 1.51 -12.57
C ASN A 244 17.73 2.79 -13.06
N LYS A 245 18.41 3.51 -13.96
CA LYS A 245 17.95 4.82 -14.44
C LYS A 245 16.57 4.74 -15.08
N ASP A 246 16.33 3.72 -15.90
CA ASP A 246 15.06 3.56 -16.60
C ASP A 246 13.89 3.40 -15.62
N LEU A 247 14.05 2.56 -14.58
CA LEU A 247 13.02 2.41 -13.54
C LEU A 247 12.85 3.64 -12.66
N TYR A 248 13.95 4.36 -12.38
CA TYR A 248 13.90 5.60 -11.60
C TYR A 248 13.12 6.71 -12.32
N ASP A 249 13.37 6.86 -13.63
CA ASP A 249 12.69 7.81 -14.49
C ASP A 249 11.22 7.37 -14.72
N ASP A 250 10.97 6.08 -14.94
CA ASP A 250 9.62 5.50 -15.05
C ASP A 250 8.80 5.69 -13.77
N TYR A 251 9.43 5.59 -12.59
CA TYR A 251 8.77 5.91 -11.33
C TYR A 251 8.28 7.35 -11.29
N CYS A 252 9.08 8.32 -11.75
CA CYS A 252 8.65 9.70 -11.82
C CYS A 252 7.54 9.91 -12.87
N GLU A 253 7.62 9.22 -14.02
CA GLU A 253 6.60 9.28 -15.06
C GLU A 253 5.25 8.73 -14.59
N SER A 254 5.26 7.61 -13.85
CA SER A 254 4.05 7.05 -13.24
C SER A 254 3.30 8.09 -12.38
N LYS A 255 4.04 8.94 -11.65
CA LYS A 255 3.45 9.99 -10.80
C LYS A 255 2.86 11.12 -11.63
N LYS A 256 3.48 11.47 -12.75
CA LYS A 256 2.94 12.46 -13.71
C LYS A 256 1.68 11.94 -14.39
N MET A 257 1.62 10.66 -14.76
CA MET A 257 0.41 10.02 -15.29
C MET A 257 -0.75 10.11 -14.29
N LEU A 258 -0.51 9.74 -13.03
CA LEU A 258 -1.52 9.82 -11.98
C LEU A 258 -1.94 11.26 -11.68
N TYR A 259 -1.01 12.22 -11.68
CA TYR A 259 -1.33 13.65 -11.56
C TYR A 259 -2.21 14.15 -12.70
N SER A 260 -1.85 13.84 -13.95
CA SER A 260 -2.60 14.23 -15.15
C SER A 260 -4.02 13.66 -15.14
N PHE A 261 -4.17 12.38 -14.77
CA PHE A 261 -5.48 11.77 -14.56
C PHE A 261 -6.29 12.49 -13.48
N SER A 262 -5.68 12.72 -12.31
CA SER A 262 -6.36 13.31 -11.14
C SER A 262 -6.78 14.75 -11.36
N SER A 263 -6.04 15.50 -12.19
CA SER A 263 -6.29 16.91 -12.50
C SER A 263 -7.67 17.15 -13.10
N LYS A 264 -8.29 16.13 -13.70
CA LYS A 264 -9.67 16.18 -14.23
C LYS A 264 -10.73 16.31 -13.13
N PHE A 265 -10.38 16.04 -11.87
CA PHE A 265 -11.28 16.02 -10.72
C PHE A 265 -10.97 17.14 -9.71
N LYS A 266 -10.24 18.17 -10.15
CA LYS A 266 -10.01 19.38 -9.35
C LYS A 266 -11.29 20.20 -9.31
N VAL A 267 -11.75 20.54 -8.11
CA VAL A 267 -12.92 21.38 -7.84
C VAL A 267 -12.49 22.75 -7.34
#